data_AF-A0A2E3KBL0-F1
#
_entry.id   AF-A0A2E3KBL0-F1
#
_cell.length_a   1.000
_cell.length_b   1.000
_cell.length_c   1.000
_cell.angle_alpha   90.00
_cell.angle_beta   90.00
_cell.angle_gamma   90.00
#
_symmetry.space_group_name_H-M   'P 1'
#
loop_
_entity.id
_entity.type
_entity.pdbx_description
1 polymer ?
#
loop_
_entity_poly.entity_id
_entity_poly.type
_entity_poly.pdbx_seq_one_letter_code
_entity_poly.pdbx_strand_id
1 'polypeptide(L)' 'MYICNCNGVREKEIQKVIHNGVKTWKQILAHFDYVPCCGRCEDEINCMIEDHSSASKNISLEEITIR' A
#
# COMPACT_ATOMS: atom_id res chain seq x y z
N MET A 1 -10.28 8.42 3.21
CA MET A 1 -11.68 7.93 3.43
C MET A 1 -11.69 6.48 3.94
N TYR A 2 -12.84 5.81 4.07
CA TYR A 2 -12.90 4.34 4.21
C TYR A 2 -12.70 3.69 2.84
N ILE A 3 -11.71 2.81 2.75
CA ILE A 3 -11.39 2.07 1.53
C ILE A 3 -12.00 0.67 1.62
N CYS A 4 -11.80 -0.01 2.76
CA CYS A 4 -12.51 -1.25 3.05
C CYS A 4 -13.71 -0.96 3.96
N ASN A 5 -14.92 -0.97 3.37
CA ASN A 5 -16.15 -0.77 4.13
C ASN A 5 -16.55 -1.99 4.97
N CYS A 6 -16.15 -3.21 4.58
CA CYS A 6 -16.46 -4.44 5.34
C CYS A 6 -15.72 -4.51 6.67
N ASN A 7 -14.42 -4.15 6.65
CA ASN A 7 -13.54 -4.26 7.81
C ASN A 7 -13.22 -2.90 8.45
N GLY A 8 -13.81 -1.81 7.95
CA GLY A 8 -13.62 -0.46 8.50
C GLY A 8 -12.18 0.06 8.37
N VAL A 9 -11.48 -0.25 7.27
CA VAL A 9 -10.09 0.20 7.06
C VAL A 9 -10.06 1.52 6.29
N ARG A 10 -9.39 2.53 6.85
CA ARG A 10 -9.24 3.83 6.20
C ARG A 10 -7.97 3.91 5.38
N GLU A 11 -8.03 4.75 4.36
CA GLU A 11 -6.92 5.11 3.48
C GLU A 11 -5.62 5.44 4.24
N LYS A 12 -5.71 6.28 5.28
CA LYS A 12 -4.55 6.66 6.11
C LYS A 12 -3.91 5.49 6.86
N GLU A 13 -4.68 4.44 7.14
CA GLU A 13 -4.16 3.23 7.79
C GLU A 13 -3.45 2.35 6.77
N ILE A 14 -4.05 2.20 5.58
CA ILE A 14 -3.44 1.50 4.45
C ILE A 14 -2.10 2.14 4.06
N GLN A 15 -2.04 3.47 3.92
CA GLN A 15 -0.81 4.19 3.58
C GLN A 15 0.32 3.94 4.59
N LYS A 16 0.01 3.89 5.89
CA LYS A 16 0.99 3.56 6.93
C LYS A 16 1.53 2.14 6.79
N VAL A 17 0.65 1.18 6.47
CA VAL A 17 1.03 -0.22 6.28
C VAL A 17 1.90 -0.40 5.03
N ILE A 18 1.58 0.30 3.94
CA ILE A 18 2.39 0.33 2.71
C ILE A 18 3.78 0.92 3.00
N HIS A 19 3.86 2.00 3.77
CA HIS A 19 5.15 2.60 4.17
C HIS A 19 6.01 1.65 5.00
N ASN A 20 5.40 0.73 5.75
CA ASN A 20 6.10 -0.34 6.47
C ASN A 20 6.55 -1.51 5.56
N GLY A 21 6.43 -1.36 4.24
CA GLY A 21 6.98 -2.30 3.26
C GLY A 21 6.04 -3.42 2.83
N VAL A 22 4.76 -3.36 3.19
CA VAL A 22 3.76 -4.33 2.73
C VAL A 22 3.42 -4.10 1.26
N LYS A 23 3.31 -5.19 0.48
CA LYS A 23 3.24 -5.12 -0.99
C LYS A 23 2.01 -5.78 -1.61
N THR A 24 1.08 -6.28 -0.82
CA THR A 24 -0.12 -6.94 -1.34
C THR A 24 -1.35 -6.60 -0.52
N TRP A 25 -2.51 -6.52 -1.19
CA TRP A 25 -3.79 -6.33 -0.54
C TRP A 25 -4.06 -7.32 0.61
N LYS A 26 -3.78 -8.60 0.41
CA LYS A 26 -3.97 -9.65 1.44
C LYS A 26 -3.09 -9.42 2.67
N GLN A 27 -1.82 -9.03 2.48
CA GLN A 27 -0.94 -8.71 3.61
C GLN A 27 -1.40 -7.46 4.36
N ILE A 28 -1.97 -6.47 3.67
CA ILE A 28 -2.53 -5.29 4.33
C ILE A 28 -3.69 -5.69 5.23
N LEU A 29 -4.63 -6.53 4.77
CA LEU A 29 -5.71 -7.02 5.63
C LEU A 29 -5.20 -7.86 6.79
N ALA A 30 -4.24 -8.76 6.55
CA ALA A 30 -3.62 -9.57 7.59
C ALA A 30 -2.90 -8.73 8.66
N HIS A 31 -2.36 -7.55 8.31
CA HIS A 31 -1.77 -6.62 9.28
C HIS A 31 -2.76 -6.14 10.34
N PHE A 32 -4.05 -6.13 10.03
CA PHE A 32 -5.13 -5.77 10.95
C PHE A 32 -5.89 -7.00 11.49
N ASP A 33 -5.32 -8.20 11.37
CA ASP A 33 -5.97 -9.48 11.70
C ASP A 33 -7.29 -9.73 10.97
N TYR A 34 -7.43 -9.17 9.75
CA TYR A 34 -8.61 -9.34 8.92
C TYR A 34 -8.41 -10.33 7.78
N VAL A 35 -9.49 -11.01 7.43
CA VAL A 35 -9.61 -11.79 6.20
C VAL A 35 -10.36 -11.01 5.12
N PRO A 36 -10.11 -11.28 3.82
CA PRO A 36 -10.94 -10.74 2.75
C PRO A 36 -12.44 -11.04 2.93
N CYS A 37 -13.28 -10.04 2.73
CA CYS A 37 -14.74 -10.18 2.78
C CYS A 37 -15.36 -10.15 1.37
N CYS A 38 -15.63 -8.95 0.83
CA CYS A 38 -16.27 -8.81 -0.50
C CYS A 38 -15.30 -8.52 -1.66
N GLY A 39 -14.02 -8.25 -1.38
CA GLY A 39 -12.99 -7.97 -2.40
C GLY A 39 -13.06 -6.59 -3.07
N ARG A 40 -14.16 -5.82 -2.95
CA ARG A 40 -14.35 -4.55 -3.68
C ARG A 40 -13.30 -3.45 -3.45
N CYS A 41 -12.51 -3.55 -2.38
CA CYS A 41 -11.44 -2.61 -2.08
C CYS A 41 -10.08 -3.02 -2.65
N GLU A 42 -9.97 -4.20 -3.26
CA GLU A 42 -8.71 -4.78 -3.74
C GLU A 42 -8.03 -3.90 -4.80
N ASP A 43 -8.77 -3.51 -5.84
CA ASP A 43 -8.23 -2.69 -6.94
C ASP A 43 -7.70 -1.34 -6.41
N GLU A 44 -8.47 -0.65 -5.59
CA GLU A 44 -8.06 0.64 -5.01
C GLU A 44 -6.81 0.50 -4.12
N ILE A 45 -6.75 -0.56 -3.30
CA ILE A 45 -5.57 -0.83 -2.47
C ILE A 45 -4.34 -1.18 -3.33
N ASN A 46 -4.52 -1.94 -4.42
CA ASN A 46 -3.42 -2.27 -5.34
C ASN A 46 -2.89 -1.02 -6.05
N CYS A 47 -3.76 -0.11 -6.49
CA CYS A 47 -3.34 1.19 -7.03
C CYS A 47 -2.49 1.96 -6.01
N MET A 48 -2.90 2.02 -4.73
CA MET A 48 -2.13 2.68 -3.68
C MET A 48 -0.72 2.07 -3.49
N ILE A 49 -0.60 0.74 -3.61
CA ILE A 49 0.70 0.03 -3.52
C ILE A 49 1.59 0.37 -4.72
N GLU A 50 1.02 0.38 -5.92
CA GLU A 50 1.72 0.70 -7.17
C GLU A 50 2.20 2.15 -7.19
N ASP A 51 1.38 3.09 -6.75
CA ASP A 51 1.72 4.50 -6.62
C ASP A 51 2.90 4.71 -5.68
N HIS A 52 2.89 4.06 -4.50
CA HIS A 52 4.00 4.12 -3.54
C HIS A 52 5.28 3.50 -4.11
N SER A 53 5.15 2.39 -4.83
CA SER A 53 6.28 1.70 -5.48
C SER A 53 6.89 2.55 -6.61
N SER A 54 6.08 3.34 -7.30
CA SER A 54 6.51 4.24 -8.37
C SER A 54 7.16 5.51 -7.83
N ALA A 55 6.61 6.07 -6.74
CA ALA A 55 7.23 7.21 -6.04
C ALA A 55 8.61 6.87 -5.47
N SER A 56 8.81 5.64 -4.97
CA SER A 56 10.07 5.19 -4.39
C SER A 56 11.20 4.98 -5.42
N LYS A 57 10.88 4.82 -6.72
CA LYS A 57 11.86 4.56 -7.78
C LYS A 57 12.51 5.82 -8.36
N ASN A 58 12.02 7.01 -8.01
CA ASN A 58 12.54 8.29 -8.50
C ASN A 58 13.67 8.87 -7.64
N ILE A 59 14.23 8.10 -6.71
CA ILE A 59 15.42 8.47 -5.94
C ILE A 59 16.59 7.62 -6.46
N SER A 60 17.61 8.33 -6.98
CA SER A 60 18.98 7.89 -7.35
C SER A 60 19.26 7.43 -8.79
N LEU A 61 19.57 8.38 -9.68
CA LEU A 61 20.60 8.21 -10.74
C LEU A 61 21.63 9.35 -10.85
N GLU A 62 21.58 10.40 -10.01
CA GLU A 62 22.57 11.50 -10.10
C GLU A 62 23.77 11.42 -9.12
N GLU A 63 23.86 10.42 -8.24
CA GLU A 63 24.96 10.35 -7.23
C GLU A 63 26.08 9.32 -7.53
N ILE A 64 26.16 8.73 -8.73
CA ILE A 64 27.27 7.82 -9.12
C ILE A 64 28.11 8.44 -10.24
N THR A 65 28.54 9.69 -10.07
CA THR A 65 29.65 10.25 -10.85
C THR A 65 30.51 11.10 -9.94
N ILE A 66 31.78 10.70 -9.84
CA ILE A 66 32.89 11.26 -9.04
C ILE A 66 33.06 10.62 -7.65
N ARG A 67 33.61 9.40 -7.66
CA ARG A 67 34.81 9.10 -6.87
C ARG A 67 35.62 7.97 -7.50
#